data_AF-A0A968MSD0-F1
#
_entry.id   AF-A0A968MSD0-F1
#
_cell.length_a   1.000
_cell.length_b   1.000
_cell.length_c   1.000
_cell.angle_alpha   90.00
_cell.angle_beta   90.00
_cell.angle_gamma   90.00
#
_symmetry.space_group_name_H-M   'P 1'
#
loop_
_entity.id
_entity.type
_entity.pdbx_description
1 polymer ?
#
loop_
_entity_poly.entity_id
_entity_poly.type
_entity_poly.pdbx_seq_one_letter_code
_entity_poly.pdbx_strand_id
1 'polypeptide(L)'
;MVNRKESINKTFQEFRELQKKWREIGPVPQSALNDLWENYHHHVETFYDYIKINQELRDLDLKKNLEAKLILCEKAEELLLEPGILSAFTKLQALHAQWREIGPVPAEMRDEIWQRFKETTTVINKKHQDYYLNQKQEHKKKP
;
A
#
# COMPACT_ATOMS: atom_id res chain seq x y z
N MET A 1 21.16 -10.17 33.33
CA MET A 1 20.38 -11.11 32.49
C MET A 1 19.47 -10.26 31.62
N VAL A 2 19.68 -10.21 30.30
CA VAL A 2 18.82 -9.41 29.40
C VAL A 2 17.48 -10.12 29.29
N ASN A 3 16.39 -9.43 29.64
CA ASN A 3 15.05 -9.99 29.54
C ASN A 3 14.70 -10.19 28.06
N ARG A 4 14.35 -11.41 27.65
CA ARG A 4 14.02 -11.75 26.25
C ARG A 4 12.92 -10.83 25.69
N LYS A 5 11.95 -10.40 26.51
CA LYS A 5 10.90 -9.45 26.12
C LYS A 5 11.45 -8.06 25.81
N GLU A 6 12.42 -7.59 26.58
CA GLU A 6 13.09 -6.29 26.39
C GLU A 6 13.94 -6.31 25.11
N SER A 7 14.61 -7.42 24.83
CA SER A 7 15.34 -7.61 23.57
C SER A 7 14.41 -7.54 22.36
N ILE A 8 13.22 -8.16 22.41
CA ILE A 8 12.26 -8.13 21.31
C ILE A 8 11.68 -6.73 21.10
N ASN A 9 11.34 -6.02 22.18
CA ASN A 9 10.88 -4.62 22.10
C ASN A 9 11.91 -3.74 21.40
N LYS A 10 13.19 -3.89 21.74
CA LYS A 10 14.28 -3.14 21.13
C LYS A 10 14.41 -3.45 19.63
N THR A 11 14.41 -4.73 19.25
CA THR A 11 14.45 -5.14 17.83
C THR A 11 13.24 -4.61 17.06
N PHE A 12 12.06 -4.56 17.67
CA PHE A 12 10.85 -3.96 17.09
C PHE A 12 11.00 -2.46 16.84
N GLN A 13 11.54 -1.72 17.80
CA GLN A 13 11.80 -0.28 17.65
C GLN A 13 12.83 -0.02 16.55
N GLU A 14 13.93 -0.76 16.52
CA GLU A 14 14.97 -0.63 15.48
C GLU A 14 14.40 -0.90 14.08
N PHE A 15 13.55 -1.92 13.94
CA PHE A 15 12.86 -2.20 12.68
C PHE A 15 11.93 -1.05 12.24
N ARG A 16 11.18 -0.46 13.18
CA ARG A 16 10.32 0.70 12.87
C ARG A 16 11.13 1.92 12.42
N GLU A 17 12.28 2.16 13.03
CA GLU A 17 13.20 3.22 12.59
C GLU A 17 13.77 2.92 11.20
N LEU A 18 14.08 1.66 10.89
CA LEU A 18 14.49 1.27 9.54
C LEU A 18 13.37 1.48 8.52
N GLN A 19 12.12 1.12 8.84
CA GLN A 19 10.96 1.40 7.98
C GLN A 19 10.74 2.91 7.78
N LYS A 20 10.97 3.71 8.82
CA LYS A 20 10.85 5.17 8.73
C LYS A 20 11.93 5.74 7.81
N LYS A 21 13.19 5.36 8.03
CA LYS A 21 14.30 5.76 7.14
C LYS A 21 14.08 5.31 5.71
N TRP A 22 13.57 4.09 5.52
CA TRP A 22 13.20 3.57 4.20
C TRP A 22 12.24 4.50 3.47
N ARG A 23 11.18 4.96 4.15
CA ARG A 23 10.19 5.90 3.59
C ARG A 23 10.77 7.28 3.31
N GLU A 24 11.76 7.72 4.08
CA GLU A 24 12.40 9.03 3.93
C GLU A 24 13.40 9.11 2.76
N ILE A 25 13.96 7.99 2.30
CA ILE A 25 15.03 7.95 1.26
C ILE A 25 14.53 8.38 -0.13
N GLY A 26 13.22 8.32 -0.41
CA GLY A 26 12.62 8.91 -1.62
C GLY A 26 12.61 7.99 -2.86
N PRO A 27 12.34 8.55 -4.06
CA PRO A 27 11.98 7.76 -5.25
C PRO A 27 13.15 6.97 -5.82
N VAL A 28 12.89 5.69 -6.08
CA VAL A 28 13.83 4.73 -6.68
C VAL A 28 13.53 4.57 -8.18
N PRO A 29 14.54 4.33 -9.04
CA PRO A 29 14.32 4.03 -10.45
C PRO A 29 13.28 2.91 -10.67
N GLN A 30 12.34 3.14 -11.59
CA GLN A 30 11.26 2.19 -11.87
C GLN A 30 11.75 0.78 -12.25
N SER A 31 12.93 0.68 -12.88
CA SER A 31 13.53 -0.60 -13.29
C SER A 31 13.93 -1.50 -12.12
N ALA A 32 14.29 -0.92 -10.98
CA ALA A 32 14.69 -1.67 -9.78
C ALA A 32 13.54 -1.79 -8.76
N LEU A 33 12.40 -1.16 -9.04
CA LEU A 33 11.34 -0.96 -8.07
C LEU A 33 10.66 -2.28 -7.66
N ASN A 34 10.45 -3.19 -8.61
CA ASN A 34 9.85 -4.51 -8.33
C ASN A 34 10.76 -5.35 -7.42
N ASP A 35 12.02 -5.56 -7.83
CA ASP A 35 13.01 -6.33 -7.06
C ASP A 35 13.20 -5.76 -5.66
N LEU A 36 13.17 -4.43 -5.55
CA LEU A 36 13.29 -3.74 -4.28
C LEU A 36 12.09 -4.01 -3.37
N TRP A 37 10.88 -3.95 -3.92
CA TRP A 37 9.66 -4.27 -3.18
C TRP A 37 9.59 -5.73 -2.76
N GLU A 38 10.00 -6.66 -3.62
CA GLU A 38 10.05 -8.08 -3.27
C GLU A 38 11.05 -8.34 -2.13
N ASN A 39 12.25 -7.76 -2.22
CA ASN A 39 13.23 -7.86 -1.14
C ASN A 39 12.72 -7.25 0.17
N TYR A 40 12.13 -6.05 0.11
CA TYR A 40 11.54 -5.41 1.28
C TYR A 40 10.45 -6.29 1.90
N HIS A 41 9.49 -6.78 1.10
CA HIS A 41 8.42 -7.64 1.59
C HIS A 41 8.97 -8.92 2.22
N HIS A 42 9.95 -9.57 1.59
CA HIS A 42 10.59 -10.77 2.14
C HIS A 42 11.20 -10.51 3.53
N HIS A 43 11.89 -9.39 3.71
CA HIS A 43 12.52 -9.03 4.99
C HIS A 43 11.48 -8.66 6.04
N VAL A 44 10.42 -7.95 5.64
CA VAL A 44 9.28 -7.64 6.50
C VAL A 44 8.60 -8.92 6.97
N GLU A 45 8.29 -9.85 6.08
CA GLU A 45 7.66 -11.15 6.42
C GLU A 45 8.54 -11.96 7.37
N THR A 46 9.83 -12.11 7.04
CA THR A 46 10.81 -12.81 7.89
C THR A 46 10.89 -12.21 9.29
N PHE A 47 10.80 -10.88 9.39
CA PHE A 47 10.79 -10.18 10.67
C PHE A 47 9.54 -10.48 11.52
N TYR A 48 8.35 -10.46 10.90
CA TYR A 48 7.12 -10.84 11.61
C TYR A 48 7.11 -12.31 12.03
N ASP A 49 7.72 -13.19 11.24
CA ASP A 49 7.89 -14.60 11.60
C ASP A 49 8.87 -14.77 12.77
N TYR A 50 9.94 -13.98 12.81
CA TYR A 50 10.91 -13.96 13.92
C TYR A 50 10.28 -13.47 15.24
N ILE A 51 9.37 -12.49 15.20
CA ILE A 51 8.71 -11.91 16.39
C ILE A 51 7.51 -12.73 16.87
N LYS A 52 7.21 -13.88 16.26
CA LYS A 52 6.10 -14.77 16.67
C LYS A 52 6.11 -15.15 18.16
N ILE A 53 7.23 -14.93 18.87
CA ILE A 53 7.42 -15.09 20.32
C ILE A 53 6.72 -13.98 21.15
N ASN A 54 6.39 -12.82 20.58
CA ASN A 54 5.71 -11.70 21.27
C ASN A 54 4.44 -11.27 20.50
N GLN A 55 3.34 -11.98 20.76
CA GLN A 55 2.05 -11.83 20.05
C GLN A 55 1.46 -10.41 20.13
N GLU A 56 1.53 -9.74 21.28
CA GLU A 56 0.83 -8.47 21.50
C GLU A 56 1.33 -7.33 20.59
N LEU A 57 2.65 -7.20 20.41
CA LEU A 57 3.22 -6.15 19.55
C LEU A 57 2.90 -6.39 18.09
N ARG A 58 2.99 -7.65 17.67
CA ARG A 58 2.67 -8.06 16.30
C ARG A 58 1.21 -7.76 15.99
N ASP A 59 0.30 -8.16 16.87
CA ASP A 59 -1.13 -7.95 16.65
C ASP A 59 -1.49 -6.46 16.64
N LEU A 60 -0.87 -5.66 17.52
CA LEU A 60 -1.05 -4.21 17.54
C LEU A 60 -0.57 -3.56 16.24
N ASP A 61 0.57 -3.99 15.70
CA ASP A 61 1.10 -3.43 14.46
C ASP A 61 0.32 -3.89 13.22
N LEU A 62 -0.13 -5.15 13.17
CA LEU A 62 -1.05 -5.63 12.14
C LEU A 62 -2.36 -4.82 12.15
N LYS A 63 -2.90 -4.50 13.33
CA LYS A 63 -4.07 -3.61 13.48
C LYS A 63 -3.80 -2.19 12.96
N LYS A 64 -2.63 -1.62 13.22
CA LYS A 64 -2.25 -0.31 12.66
C LYS A 64 -2.14 -0.33 11.14
N ASN A 65 -1.56 -1.39 10.57
CA ASN A 65 -1.50 -1.57 9.12
C ASN A 65 -2.90 -1.72 8.51
N LEU A 66 -3.78 -2.43 9.20
CA LEU A 66 -5.19 -2.61 8.85
C LEU A 66 -5.92 -1.26 8.80
N GLU A 67 -5.84 -0.46 9.87
CA GLU A 67 -6.42 0.89 9.92
C GLU A 67 -5.91 1.77 8.78
N ALA A 68 -4.60 1.76 8.52
CA ALA A 68 -4.01 2.51 7.42
C ALA A 68 -4.55 2.07 6.05
N LYS A 69 -4.70 0.76 5.81
CA LYS A 69 -5.27 0.27 4.54
C LYS A 69 -6.77 0.56 4.40
N LEU A 70 -7.52 0.58 5.49
CA LEU A 70 -8.93 1.02 5.49
C LEU A 70 -9.04 2.49 5.06
N ILE A 71 -8.20 3.37 5.63
CA ILE A 71 -8.14 4.78 5.22
C ILE A 71 -7.78 4.91 3.72
N LEU A 72 -6.89 4.06 3.19
CA LEU A 72 -6.61 4.05 1.75
C LEU A 72 -7.81 3.61 0.90
N CYS A 73 -8.62 2.67 1.39
CA CYS A 73 -9.86 2.26 0.71
C CYS A 73 -10.85 3.42 0.65
N GLU A 74 -11.09 4.10 1.77
CA GLU A 74 -11.97 5.27 1.84
C GLU A 74 -11.49 6.39 0.91
N LYS A 75 -10.20 6.72 0.95
CA LYS A 75 -9.61 7.70 0.03
C LYS A 75 -9.76 7.29 -1.43
N ALA A 76 -9.59 6.00 -1.75
CA ALA A 76 -9.78 5.52 -3.12
C ALA A 76 -11.25 5.70 -3.54
N GLU A 77 -12.20 5.40 -2.67
CA GLU A 77 -13.64 5.53 -2.92
C GLU A 77 -14.04 7.00 -3.16
N GLU A 78 -13.45 7.94 -2.42
CA GLU A 78 -13.63 9.37 -2.65
C GLU A 78 -13.22 9.79 -4.07
N LEU A 79 -12.18 9.16 -4.65
CA LEU A 79 -11.76 9.44 -6.03
C LEU A 79 -12.83 9.05 -7.07
N LEU A 80 -13.82 8.22 -6.72
CA LEU A 80 -14.94 7.90 -7.62
C LEU A 80 -15.85 9.10 -7.86
N LEU A 81 -15.91 10.01 -6.88
CA LEU A 81 -16.68 11.25 -6.91
C LEU A 81 -15.90 12.42 -7.50
N GLU A 82 -14.60 12.26 -7.73
CA GLU A 82 -13.75 13.30 -8.27
C GLU A 82 -14.10 13.58 -9.75
N PRO A 83 -14.40 14.84 -10.13
CA PRO A 83 -14.82 15.17 -11.49
C PRO A 83 -13.69 15.02 -12.52
N GLY A 84 -12.44 15.17 -12.11
CA GLY A 84 -11.27 15.10 -12.98
C GLY A 84 -10.72 13.67 -13.11
N ILE A 85 -10.96 13.01 -14.24
CA ILE A 85 -10.50 11.63 -14.48
C ILE A 85 -8.97 11.48 -14.37
N LEU A 86 -8.21 12.42 -14.96
CA LEU A 86 -6.73 12.39 -14.90
C LEU A 86 -6.20 12.64 -13.49
N SER A 87 -6.86 13.52 -12.74
CA SER A 87 -6.51 13.82 -11.34
C SER A 87 -6.80 12.61 -10.45
N ALA A 88 -7.99 12.01 -10.59
CA ALA A 88 -8.37 10.78 -9.89
C ALA A 88 -7.38 9.64 -10.17
N PHE A 89 -6.97 9.44 -11.43
CA PHE A 89 -5.99 8.42 -11.78
C PHE A 89 -4.60 8.69 -11.18
N THR A 90 -4.13 9.93 -11.20
CA THR A 90 -2.84 10.31 -10.60
C THR A 90 -2.84 10.08 -9.10
N LYS A 91 -3.92 10.47 -8.41
CA LYS A 91 -4.09 10.22 -6.97
C LYS A 91 -4.18 8.72 -6.67
N LEU A 92 -4.87 7.95 -7.50
CA LEU A 92 -4.94 6.49 -7.37
C LEU A 92 -3.56 5.84 -7.45
N GLN A 93 -2.68 6.30 -8.36
CA GLN A 93 -1.30 5.81 -8.43
C GLN A 93 -0.52 6.08 -7.13
N ALA A 94 -0.72 7.25 -6.51
CA ALA A 94 -0.14 7.57 -5.21
C ALA A 94 -0.70 6.69 -4.07
N LEU A 95 -1.99 6.35 -4.10
CA LEU A 95 -2.59 5.40 -3.15
C LEU A 95 -2.02 3.99 -3.33
N HIS A 96 -1.76 3.55 -4.56
CA HIS A 96 -1.08 2.26 -4.82
C HIS A 96 0.36 2.24 -4.28
N ALA A 97 1.08 3.35 -4.35
CA ALA A 97 2.41 3.44 -3.75
C ALA A 97 2.33 3.29 -2.22
N GLN A 98 1.44 4.05 -1.58
CA GLN A 98 1.20 3.95 -0.13
C GLN A 98 0.73 2.55 0.28
N TRP A 99 -0.10 1.89 -0.53
CA TRP A 99 -0.57 0.53 -0.25
C TRP A 99 0.58 -0.48 -0.14
N ARG A 100 1.58 -0.37 -1.04
CA ARG A 100 2.77 -1.24 -1.05
C ARG A 100 3.71 -0.94 0.12
N GLU A 101 3.73 0.30 0.60
CA GLU A 101 4.50 0.71 1.77
C GLU A 101 3.92 0.22 3.10
N ILE A 102 2.61 -0.03 3.14
CA ILE A 102 1.94 -0.56 4.32
C ILE A 102 2.13 -2.08 4.35
N GLY A 103 2.67 -2.55 5.47
CA GLY A 103 2.96 -3.96 5.71
C GLY A 103 1.73 -4.87 5.78
N PRO A 104 1.91 -6.11 6.26
CA PRO A 104 0.83 -7.08 6.34
C PRO A 104 -0.27 -6.63 7.28
N VAL A 105 -1.46 -7.19 7.06
CA VAL A 105 -2.66 -7.02 7.90
C VAL A 105 -3.06 -8.38 8.49
N PRO A 106 -3.98 -8.44 9.47
CA PRO A 106 -4.52 -9.70 9.97
C PRO A 106 -5.02 -10.57 8.82
N ALA A 107 -4.71 -11.87 8.87
CA ALA A 107 -5.00 -12.79 7.76
C ALA A 107 -6.49 -12.81 7.40
N GLU A 108 -7.36 -12.73 8.40
CA GLU A 108 -8.83 -12.68 8.25
C GLU A 108 -9.33 -11.47 7.45
N MET A 109 -8.65 -10.32 7.54
CA MET A 109 -9.06 -9.08 6.86
C MET A 109 -8.34 -8.85 5.53
N ARG A 110 -7.31 -9.64 5.24
CA ARG A 110 -6.39 -9.40 4.11
C ARG A 110 -7.13 -9.40 2.77
N ASP A 111 -7.93 -10.42 2.53
CA ASP A 111 -8.61 -10.61 1.26
C ASP A 111 -9.72 -9.58 1.07
N GLU A 112 -10.53 -9.35 2.12
CA GLU A 112 -11.63 -8.36 2.09
C GLU A 112 -11.12 -6.97 1.71
N ILE A 113 -10.07 -6.50 2.39
CA ILE A 113 -9.53 -5.16 2.18
C ILE A 113 -8.86 -5.03 0.83
N TRP A 114 -8.17 -6.09 0.39
CA TRP A 114 -7.61 -6.11 -0.95
C TRP A 114 -8.69 -6.03 -2.03
N GLN A 115 -9.80 -6.77 -1.89
CA GLN A 115 -10.90 -6.68 -2.85
C GLN A 115 -11.52 -5.28 -2.86
N ARG A 116 -11.81 -4.70 -1.70
CA ARG A 116 -12.37 -3.34 -1.59
C ARG A 116 -11.51 -2.30 -2.31
N PHE A 117 -10.20 -2.33 -2.10
CA PHE A 117 -9.28 -1.42 -2.79
C PHE A 117 -9.19 -1.69 -4.31
N LYS A 118 -9.19 -2.98 -4.70
CA LYS A 118 -9.11 -3.41 -6.10
C LYS A 118 -10.36 -3.05 -6.90
N GLU A 119 -11.55 -3.14 -6.31
CA GLU A 119 -12.81 -2.78 -6.96
C GLU A 119 -12.80 -1.31 -7.39
N THR A 120 -12.49 -0.42 -6.47
CA THR A 120 -12.37 1.02 -6.74
C THR A 120 -11.29 1.34 -7.77
N THR A 121 -10.13 0.68 -7.64
CA THR A 121 -9.04 0.76 -8.61
C THR A 121 -9.52 0.40 -10.02
N THR A 122 -10.28 -0.68 -10.14
CA THR A 122 -10.79 -1.18 -11.43
C THR A 122 -11.75 -0.17 -12.08
N VAL A 123 -12.65 0.43 -11.28
CA VAL A 123 -13.60 1.43 -11.77
C VAL A 123 -12.90 2.68 -12.30
N ILE A 124 -11.93 3.22 -11.56
CA ILE A 124 -11.18 4.42 -11.96
C ILE A 124 -10.33 4.14 -13.20
N ASN A 125 -9.66 2.99 -13.26
CA ASN A 125 -8.89 2.58 -14.43
C ASN A 125 -9.76 2.46 -15.68
N LYS A 126 -10.97 1.91 -15.55
CA LYS A 126 -11.93 1.84 -16.65
C LYS A 126 -12.36 3.24 -17.11
N LYS A 127 -12.75 4.14 -16.19
CA LYS A 127 -13.07 5.54 -16.52
C LYS A 127 -11.92 6.24 -17.26
N HIS A 128 -10.69 6.00 -16.83
CA HIS A 128 -9.49 6.52 -17.48
C HIS A 128 -9.32 5.96 -18.90
N GLN A 129 -9.48 4.65 -19.10
CA GLN A 129 -9.43 4.03 -20.43
C GLN A 129 -10.50 4.61 -21.38
N ASP A 130 -11.75 4.70 -20.91
CA ASP A 130 -12.88 5.22 -21.69
C ASP A 130 -12.68 6.68 -22.10
N TYR A 131 -12.10 7.51 -21.21
CA TYR A 131 -11.75 8.91 -21.51
C TYR A 131 -10.83 9.04 -22.74
N TYR A 132 -9.75 8.25 -22.81
CA TYR A 132 -8.84 8.28 -23.96
C TYR A 132 -9.45 7.67 -25.23
N LEU A 133 -10.31 6.66 -25.11
CA LEU A 133 -11.02 6.09 -26.25
C LEU A 133 -11.97 7.12 -26.89
N ASN A 134 -12.71 7.86 -26.07
CA ASN A 134 -13.64 8.88 -26.54
C ASN A 134 -12.91 10.05 -27.22
N GLN A 135 -11.80 10.53 -26.64
CA GLN A 135 -10.97 11.56 -27.29
C GLN A 135 -10.46 11.13 -28.67
N LYS A 136 -9.98 9.88 -28.80
CA LYS A 136 -9.53 9.37 -30.11
C LYS A 136 -10.65 9.32 -31.15
N GLN A 137 -11.89 9.06 -30.73
CA GLN A 137 -13.05 9.05 -31.64
C GLN A 137 -13.48 10.46 -32.05
N GLU A 138 -13.47 11.43 -31.14
CA GLU A 138 -13.79 12.83 -31.44
C GLU A 138 -12.79 13.45 -32.41
N HIS A 139 -11.50 13.16 -32.24
CA HIS A 139 -10.45 13.63 -33.15
C HIS A 139 -10.54 12.99 -34.53
N LYS A 140 -11.06 11.77 -34.66
CA LYS A 140 -11.31 11.11 -35.96
C LYS A 140 -12.57 11.61 -36.67
N LYS A 141 -13.49 12.27 -35.96
CA LYS A 141 -14.75 12.79 -36.50
C LYS A 141 -14.68 14.25 -36.94
N LYS A 142 -13.60 14.98 -36.65
CA LYS A 142 -13.38 16.32 -37.18
C LYS A 142 -12.82 16.22 -38.61
N PRO A 143 -13.50 16.78 -39.62
CA PRO A 143 -13.06 16.77 -41.02
C PRO A 143 -11.81 17.63 -41.25
#